data_AF-A0A2X0QYT6-F1
#
_entry.id   AF-A0A2X0QYT6-F1
#
_cell.length_a   1.000
_cell.length_b   1.000
_cell.length_c   1.000
_cell.angle_alpha   90.00
_cell.angle_beta   90.00
_cell.angle_gamma   90.00
#
_symmetry.space_group_name_H-M   'P 1'
#
loop_
_entity.id
_entity.type
_entity.pdbx_description
1 polymer ?
#
loop_
_entity_poly.entity_id
_entity_poly.type
_entity_poly.pdbx_seq_one_letter_code
_entity_poly.pdbx_strand_id
1 'polypeptide(L)'
;MQLNANKKSLTLNIKTDEGKKIMYDLIKKAAVFVENIAPGSAERNGFGWEKLHAMNPKLIYASLKGFNEGSRFEDVKAFEPVAQSAGGAASATGWNKGQANAPTQSTALGDSNSGMHLTIGILAALLQREHTGEGAFVYQSMQDAVLNLCRIKLSVGLTRLKVGKLILTLMFTSLFKTATRAG
;
A
#
# COMPACT_ATOMS: atom_id res chain seq x y z
N MET A 1 12.05 -15.50 -8.76
CA MET A 1 11.30 -14.34 -9.31
C MET A 1 9.80 -14.69 -9.22
N GLN A 2 9.08 -14.26 -8.17
CA GLN A 2 7.75 -14.81 -7.80
C GLN A 2 6.56 -13.85 -7.96
N LEU A 3 6.74 -12.59 -8.40
CA LEU A 3 5.68 -11.56 -8.36
C LEU A 3 5.01 -11.21 -9.71
N ASN A 4 5.41 -11.89 -10.80
CA ASN A 4 4.97 -11.56 -12.16
C ASN A 4 4.49 -12.77 -12.97
N ALA A 5 4.20 -13.89 -12.30
CA ALA A 5 3.58 -15.02 -12.97
C ALA A 5 2.28 -14.59 -13.68
N ASN A 6 2.00 -15.21 -14.83
CA ASN A 6 0.81 -14.99 -15.67
C ASN A 6 0.71 -13.60 -16.35
N LYS A 7 1.69 -12.70 -16.20
CA LYS A 7 1.71 -11.41 -16.92
C LYS A 7 2.35 -11.55 -18.30
N LYS A 8 1.80 -10.83 -19.29
CA LYS A 8 2.48 -10.55 -20.57
C LYS A 8 3.37 -9.32 -20.40
N SER A 9 4.50 -9.28 -21.09
CA SER A 9 5.45 -8.16 -21.02
C SER A 9 5.59 -7.46 -22.37
N LEU A 10 5.68 -6.13 -22.33
CA LEU A 10 6.01 -5.27 -23.46
C LEU A 10 6.98 -4.20 -22.95
N THR A 11 8.14 -4.08 -23.58
CA THR A 11 9.08 -3.00 -23.29
C THR A 11 8.63 -1.74 -24.04
N LEU A 12 8.42 -0.65 -23.31
CA LEU A 12 7.91 0.60 -23.89
C LEU A 12 8.62 1.81 -23.28
N ASN A 13 9.17 2.68 -24.13
CA ASN A 13 9.73 3.96 -23.69
C ASN A 13 8.66 5.05 -23.72
N ILE A 14 8.05 5.31 -22.56
CA ILE A 14 6.96 6.30 -22.42
C ILE A 14 7.42 7.78 -22.54
N LYS A 15 8.71 8.03 -22.79
CA LYS A 15 9.23 9.38 -23.03
C LYS A 15 9.17 9.79 -24.51
N THR A 16 9.03 8.85 -25.44
CA THR A 16 8.89 9.13 -26.87
C THR A 16 7.41 9.31 -27.23
N ASP A 17 7.12 10.06 -28.29
CA ASP A 17 5.74 10.28 -28.75
C ASP A 17 5.10 8.98 -29.23
N GLU A 18 5.87 8.12 -29.90
CA GLU A 18 5.44 6.78 -30.30
C GLU A 18 5.09 5.91 -29.09
N GLY A 19 5.95 5.91 -28.06
CA GLY A 19 5.71 5.14 -26.84
C GLY A 19 4.47 5.62 -26.08
N LYS A 20 4.27 6.94 -26.01
CA LYS A 20 3.05 7.55 -25.45
C LYS A 20 1.82 7.14 -26.25
N LYS A 21 1.88 7.19 -27.58
CA LYS A 21 0.77 6.79 -28.46
C LYS A 21 0.36 5.33 -28.20
N ILE A 22 1.33 4.41 -28.18
CA ILE A 22 1.06 2.99 -27.89
C ILE A 22 0.42 2.83 -26.51
N MET A 23 0.94 3.53 -25.50
CA MET A 23 0.38 3.48 -24.14
C MET A 23 -1.07 3.98 -24.10
N TYR A 24 -1.39 5.09 -24.75
CA TYR A 24 -2.77 5.59 -24.84
C TYR A 24 -3.69 4.61 -25.57
N ASP A 25 -3.23 3.99 -26.65
CA ASP A 25 -4.02 3.02 -27.40
C ASP A 25 -4.31 1.74 -26.58
N LEU A 26 -3.43 1.36 -25.65
CA LEU A 26 -3.67 0.33 -24.65
C LEU A 26 -4.67 0.79 -23.58
N ILE A 27 -4.49 1.99 -23.01
CA ILE A 27 -5.34 2.52 -21.93
C ILE A 27 -6.80 2.70 -22.38
N LYS A 28 -7.03 3.13 -23.63
CA LYS A 28 -8.39 3.26 -24.20
C LYS A 28 -9.19 1.95 -24.15
N LYS A 29 -8.51 0.81 -24.13
CA LYS A 29 -9.13 -0.54 -24.10
C LYS A 29 -9.02 -1.18 -22.72
N ALA A 30 -8.26 -0.59 -21.79
CA ALA A 30 -8.02 -1.15 -20.49
C ALA A 30 -9.21 -0.90 -19.55
N ALA A 31 -9.51 -1.89 -18.72
CA ALA A 31 -10.46 -1.73 -17.61
C ALA A 31 -9.79 -1.10 -16.38
N VAL A 32 -8.50 -1.40 -16.17
CA VAL A 32 -7.72 -0.97 -15.00
C VAL A 32 -6.32 -0.55 -15.47
N PHE A 33 -5.86 0.61 -14.98
CA PHE A 33 -4.48 1.06 -15.09
C PHE A 33 -3.91 1.16 -13.68
N VAL A 34 -2.76 0.52 -13.43
CA VAL A 34 -2.11 0.48 -12.11
C VAL A 34 -0.71 1.06 -12.21
N GLU A 35 -0.37 1.98 -11.32
CA GLU A 35 0.99 2.48 -11.18
C GLU A 35 1.41 2.65 -9.72
N ASN A 36 2.70 2.43 -9.47
CA ASN A 36 3.34 2.64 -8.17
C ASN A 36 4.67 3.41 -8.33
N ILE A 37 4.74 4.32 -9.30
CA ILE A 37 5.93 5.14 -9.54
C ILE A 37 5.95 6.34 -8.58
N ALA A 38 7.06 7.08 -8.57
CA ALA A 38 7.24 8.20 -7.65
C ALA A 38 6.09 9.23 -7.76
N PRO A 39 5.73 9.92 -6.66
CA PRO A 39 4.73 10.99 -6.67
C PRO A 39 4.91 12.00 -7.82
N GLY A 40 3.80 12.36 -8.45
CA GLY A 40 3.75 13.25 -9.62
C GLY A 40 4.38 12.70 -10.91
N SER A 41 4.95 11.49 -10.89
CA SER A 41 5.67 10.96 -12.05
C SER A 41 4.73 10.57 -13.18
N ALA A 42 3.55 10.03 -12.88
CA ALA A 42 2.59 9.67 -13.91
C ALA A 42 2.08 10.93 -14.63
N GLU A 43 1.74 11.96 -13.86
CA GLU A 43 1.28 13.28 -14.32
C GLU A 43 2.33 13.93 -15.23
N ARG A 44 3.59 14.02 -14.76
CA ARG A 44 4.70 14.58 -15.55
C ARG A 44 4.94 13.85 -16.88
N ASN A 45 4.64 12.56 -16.95
CA ASN A 45 4.77 11.78 -18.18
C ASN A 45 3.50 11.80 -19.05
N GLY A 46 2.42 12.47 -18.60
CA GLY A 46 1.17 12.60 -19.34
C GLY A 46 0.15 11.49 -19.10
N PHE A 47 0.30 10.73 -18.02
CA PHE A 47 -0.56 9.61 -17.63
C PHE A 47 -1.21 9.84 -16.26
N GLY A 48 -1.50 11.10 -15.92
CA GLY A 48 -2.25 11.44 -14.70
C GLY A 48 -3.74 11.13 -14.82
N TRP A 49 -4.42 11.02 -13.69
CA TRP A 49 -5.85 10.66 -13.59
C TRP A 49 -6.73 11.48 -14.52
N GLU A 50 -6.74 12.82 -14.38
CA GLU A 50 -7.63 13.71 -15.12
C GLU A 50 -7.60 13.47 -16.63
N LYS A 51 -6.38 13.33 -17.18
CA LYS A 51 -6.18 13.11 -18.61
C LYS A 51 -6.64 11.73 -19.06
N LEU A 52 -6.35 10.69 -18.27
CA LEU A 52 -6.74 9.32 -18.65
C LEU A 52 -8.24 9.10 -18.46
N HIS A 53 -8.85 9.69 -17.44
CA HIS A 53 -10.29 9.61 -17.21
C HIS A 53 -11.08 10.34 -18.32
N ALA A 54 -10.64 11.54 -18.73
CA ALA A 54 -11.24 12.23 -19.88
C ALA A 54 -11.18 11.40 -21.17
N MET A 55 -10.15 10.58 -21.34
CA MET A 55 -9.97 9.70 -22.50
C MET A 55 -10.78 8.41 -22.42
N ASN A 56 -10.89 7.83 -21.22
CA ASN A 56 -11.62 6.61 -20.94
C ASN A 56 -12.36 6.77 -19.61
N PRO A 57 -13.60 7.30 -19.62
CA PRO A 57 -14.38 7.54 -18.39
C PRO A 57 -14.61 6.28 -17.56
N LYS A 58 -14.60 5.10 -18.18
CA LYS A 58 -14.78 3.79 -17.53
C LYS A 58 -13.50 3.23 -16.87
N LEU A 59 -12.36 3.90 -17.03
CA LEU A 59 -11.07 3.44 -16.53
C LEU A 59 -11.02 3.49 -14.99
N ILE A 60 -10.60 2.40 -14.38
CA ILE A 60 -10.17 2.42 -12.98
C ILE A 60 -8.68 2.74 -12.95
N TYR A 61 -8.34 3.89 -12.40
CA TYR A 61 -6.96 4.29 -12.21
C TYR A 61 -6.56 3.98 -10.77
N ALA A 62 -5.56 3.13 -10.60
CA ALA A 62 -5.09 2.71 -9.30
C ALA A 62 -3.65 3.21 -9.06
N SER A 63 -3.49 4.06 -8.04
CA SER A 63 -2.21 4.65 -7.64
C SER A 63 -1.78 4.14 -6.27
N LEU A 64 -0.56 3.62 -6.19
CA LEU A 64 0.08 3.24 -4.92
C LEU A 64 1.25 4.18 -4.64
N LYS A 65 1.24 4.84 -3.48
CA LYS A 65 2.31 5.74 -3.04
C LYS A 65 2.74 5.43 -1.61
N GLY A 66 3.80 6.07 -1.14
CA GLY A 66 4.27 5.88 0.24
C GLY A 66 3.30 6.44 1.28
N PHE A 67 2.76 7.62 0.99
CA PHE A 67 1.97 8.46 1.88
C PHE A 67 0.77 9.02 1.11
N ASN A 68 -0.27 9.47 1.82
CA ASN A 68 -1.44 10.09 1.21
C ASN A 68 -1.15 11.48 0.65
N GLU A 69 -1.98 11.91 -0.30
CA GLU A 69 -2.05 13.31 -0.74
C GLU A 69 -2.38 14.23 0.44
N GLY A 70 -1.73 15.39 0.51
CA GLY A 70 -1.83 16.34 1.62
C GLY A 70 -1.02 15.94 2.86
N SER A 71 -0.35 14.80 2.86
CA SER A 71 0.62 14.46 3.90
C SER A 71 1.86 15.35 3.77
N ARG A 72 2.46 15.77 4.90
CA ARG A 72 3.79 16.40 4.90
C ARG A 72 4.90 15.53 4.27
N PHE A 73 4.60 14.26 4.01
CA PHE A 73 5.49 13.28 3.39
C PHE A 73 5.03 12.85 2.00
N GLU A 74 4.07 13.55 1.37
CA GLU A 74 3.47 13.13 0.09
C GLU A 74 4.49 12.91 -1.04
N ASP A 75 5.56 13.72 -1.08
CA ASP A 75 6.64 13.62 -2.07
C ASP A 75 7.76 12.65 -1.67
N VAL A 76 7.68 12.05 -0.48
CA VAL A 76 8.73 11.16 0.04
C VAL A 76 8.62 9.79 -0.61
N LYS A 77 9.74 9.31 -1.16
CA LYS A 77 9.86 7.92 -1.61
C LYS A 77 9.84 6.99 -0.40
N ALA A 78 8.86 6.10 -0.36
CA ALA A 78 8.78 5.07 0.65
C ALA A 78 9.19 3.71 0.08
N PHE A 79 9.90 2.97 0.90
CA PHE A 79 10.13 1.54 0.75
C PHE A 79 9.59 0.85 2.01
N GLU A 80 9.53 -0.48 2.00
CA GLU A 80 9.02 -1.30 3.09
C GLU A 80 9.39 -0.81 4.52
N PRO A 81 10.68 -0.55 4.86
CA PRO A 81 11.05 -0.05 6.19
C PRO A 81 10.45 1.30 6.56
N VAL A 82 10.32 2.20 5.58
CA VAL A 82 9.78 3.56 5.77
C VAL A 82 8.30 3.47 6.09
N ALA A 83 7.55 2.66 5.33
CA ALA A 83 6.13 2.44 5.57
C ALA A 83 5.86 1.81 6.93
N GLN A 84 6.63 0.78 7.33
CA GLN A 84 6.48 0.16 8.65
C GLN A 84 6.75 1.14 9.80
N SER A 85 7.71 2.04 9.60
CA SER A 85 8.04 3.07 10.58
C SER A 85 6.92 4.12 10.67
N ALA A 86 6.42 4.59 9.52
CA ALA A 86 5.38 5.60 9.45
C ALA A 86 3.98 5.11 9.86
N GLY A 87 3.67 3.84 9.62
CA GLY A 87 2.38 3.22 9.96
C GLY A 87 2.32 2.62 11.38
N GLY A 88 3.40 2.73 12.15
CA GLY A 88 3.45 2.33 13.56
C GLY A 88 3.81 0.88 13.85
N ALA A 89 3.99 0.03 12.82
CA ALA A 89 4.37 -1.37 13.01
C ALA A 89 5.75 -1.50 13.68
N ALA A 90 6.74 -0.71 13.24
CA ALA A 90 8.07 -0.76 13.83
C ALA A 90 8.05 -0.34 15.31
N SER A 91 7.23 0.65 15.67
CA SER A 91 7.08 1.09 17.06
C SER A 91 6.40 0.05 17.95
N ALA A 92 5.56 -0.81 17.38
CA ALA A 92 4.75 -1.77 18.13
C ALA A 92 5.36 -3.18 18.17
N THR A 93 6.49 -3.39 17.50
CA THR A 93 7.13 -4.69 17.32
C THR A 93 8.56 -4.64 17.85
N GLY A 94 8.91 -5.62 18.68
CA GLY A 94 10.23 -5.70 19.31
C GLY A 94 10.12 -5.94 20.81
N TRP A 95 11.28 -5.96 21.48
CA TRP A 95 11.34 -6.05 22.93
C TRP A 95 11.26 -4.65 23.54
N ASN A 96 10.59 -4.52 24.69
CA ASN A 96 10.47 -3.24 25.39
C ASN A 96 11.59 -2.99 26.42
N LYS A 97 12.47 -3.97 26.64
CA LYS A 97 13.57 -3.96 27.63
C LYS A 97 14.71 -4.89 27.20
N GLY A 98 15.88 -4.69 27.80
CA GLY A 98 17.07 -5.52 27.57
C GLY A 98 17.88 -5.09 26.34
N GLN A 99 18.96 -5.82 26.03
CA GLN A 99 19.86 -5.49 24.91
C GLN A 99 19.19 -5.55 23.53
N ALA A 100 18.04 -6.23 23.43
CA ALA A 100 17.24 -6.30 22.21
C ALA A 100 16.09 -5.27 22.15
N ASN A 101 16.14 -4.22 22.99
CA ASN A 101 15.17 -3.13 23.04
C ASN A 101 15.32 -2.16 21.85
N ALA A 102 14.99 -2.66 20.65
CA ALA A 102 15.00 -1.89 19.42
C ALA A 102 13.70 -2.17 18.64
N PRO A 103 13.16 -1.17 17.92
CA PRO A 103 12.10 -1.38 16.93
C PRO A 103 12.50 -2.48 15.94
N THR A 104 11.64 -3.47 15.75
CA THR A 104 11.85 -4.51 14.75
C THR A 104 10.86 -4.41 13.61
N GLN A 105 11.28 -4.89 12.44
CA GLN A 105 10.46 -4.92 11.24
C GLN A 105 10.05 -6.36 10.95
N SER A 106 8.83 -6.52 10.46
CA SER A 106 8.35 -7.81 9.93
C SER A 106 8.45 -7.83 8.41
N THR A 107 7.99 -8.89 7.76
CA THR A 107 8.07 -9.01 6.30
C THR A 107 6.82 -8.44 5.62
N ALA A 108 7.03 -7.62 4.58
CA ALA A 108 6.04 -7.20 3.57
C ALA A 108 4.73 -6.54 4.08
N LEU A 109 4.79 -5.76 5.15
CA LEU A 109 3.66 -4.98 5.68
C LEU A 109 3.43 -3.68 4.89
N GLY A 110 4.45 -3.12 4.26
CA GLY A 110 4.38 -1.93 3.41
C GLY A 110 4.27 -2.25 1.91
N ASP A 111 4.77 -3.39 1.45
CA ASP A 111 4.80 -3.78 0.03
C ASP A 111 3.58 -4.62 -0.34
N SER A 112 3.62 -5.94 -0.11
CA SER A 112 2.56 -6.87 -0.52
C SER A 112 1.22 -6.55 0.13
N ASN A 113 1.21 -6.14 1.40
CA ASN A 113 0.01 -5.72 2.10
C ASN A 113 -0.66 -4.50 1.44
N SER A 114 0.12 -3.51 0.98
CA SER A 114 -0.41 -2.37 0.24
C SER A 114 -0.96 -2.79 -1.12
N GLY A 115 -0.30 -3.74 -1.79
CA GLY A 115 -0.83 -4.37 -3.00
C GLY A 115 -2.17 -5.07 -2.78
N MET A 116 -2.38 -5.73 -1.64
CA MET A 116 -3.67 -6.33 -1.28
C MET A 116 -4.75 -5.28 -1.02
N HIS A 117 -4.42 -4.19 -0.31
CA HIS A 117 -5.38 -3.10 -0.08
C HIS A 117 -5.78 -2.40 -1.38
N LEU A 118 -4.83 -2.14 -2.29
CA LEU A 118 -5.12 -1.60 -3.62
C LEU A 118 -5.98 -2.55 -4.45
N THR A 119 -5.72 -3.85 -4.37
CA THR A 119 -6.54 -4.87 -5.04
C THR A 119 -7.99 -4.82 -4.55
N ILE A 120 -8.23 -4.72 -3.24
CA ILE A 120 -9.58 -4.55 -2.67
C ILE A 120 -10.25 -3.30 -3.23
N GLY A 121 -9.54 -2.16 -3.27
CA GLY A 121 -10.05 -0.92 -3.85
C GLY A 121 -10.40 -1.03 -5.34
N ILE A 122 -9.56 -1.70 -6.13
CA ILE A 122 -9.81 -1.96 -7.56
C ILE A 122 -11.07 -2.82 -7.74
N LEU A 123 -11.22 -3.90 -6.96
CA LEU A 123 -12.39 -4.77 -7.03
C LEU A 123 -13.68 -4.04 -6.64
N ALA A 124 -13.63 -3.19 -5.61
CA ALA A 124 -14.75 -2.35 -5.21
C ALA A 124 -15.12 -1.33 -6.30
N ALA A 125 -14.13 -0.69 -6.94
CA ALA A 125 -14.34 0.23 -8.05
C ALA A 125 -14.92 -0.48 -9.29
N LEU A 126 -14.48 -1.71 -9.58
CA LEU A 126 -15.06 -2.54 -10.64
C LEU A 126 -16.54 -2.80 -10.37
N LEU A 127 -16.88 -3.20 -9.14
CA LEU A 127 -18.27 -3.43 -8.74
C LEU A 127 -19.12 -2.16 -8.83
N GLN A 128 -18.60 -1.02 -8.35
CA GLN A 128 -19.28 0.28 -8.46
C GLN A 128 -19.58 0.62 -9.94
N ARG A 129 -18.62 0.42 -10.83
CA ARG A 129 -18.74 0.71 -12.26
C ARG A 129 -19.87 -0.08 -12.94
N GLU A 130 -20.18 -1.29 -12.48
CA GLU A 130 -21.32 -2.07 -13.02
C GLU A 130 -22.67 -1.36 -12.77
N HIS A 131 -22.75 -0.52 -11.74
CA HIS A 131 -23.96 0.24 -11.41
C HIS A 131 -23.93 1.67 -11.94
N THR A 132 -22.78 2.33 -11.94
CA THR A 132 -22.65 3.74 -12.34
C THR A 132 -22.32 3.91 -13.82
N GLY A 133 -21.73 2.89 -14.45
CA GLY A 133 -21.13 2.99 -15.77
C GLY A 133 -19.80 3.76 -15.81
N GLU A 134 -19.35 4.32 -14.68
CA GLU A 134 -18.20 5.22 -14.57
C GLU A 134 -17.02 4.57 -13.83
N GLY A 135 -15.80 4.91 -14.25
CA GLY A 135 -14.56 4.52 -13.60
C GLY A 135 -14.33 5.28 -12.28
N ALA A 136 -13.17 5.05 -11.67
CA ALA A 136 -12.81 5.69 -10.42
C ALA A 136 -11.30 5.81 -10.25
N PHE A 137 -10.88 6.81 -9.47
CA PHE A 137 -9.52 6.92 -8.97
C PHE A 137 -9.41 6.20 -7.62
N VAL A 138 -8.59 5.17 -7.57
CA VAL A 138 -8.30 4.38 -6.37
C VAL A 138 -6.89 4.72 -5.90
N TYR A 139 -6.79 5.43 -4.79
CA TYR A 139 -5.50 5.78 -4.18
C TYR A 139 -5.25 4.90 -2.94
N GLN A 140 -4.02 4.40 -2.79
CA GLN A 140 -3.57 3.71 -1.58
C GLN A 140 -2.17 4.16 -1.18
N SER A 141 -1.98 4.40 0.12
CA SER A 141 -0.66 4.65 0.68
C SER A 141 -0.11 3.45 1.46
N MET A 142 1.20 3.25 1.40
CA MET A 142 1.89 2.22 2.18
C MET A 142 1.72 2.46 3.69
N GLN A 143 1.74 3.73 4.13
CA GLN A 143 1.51 4.10 5.52
C GLN A 143 0.14 3.61 6.02
N ASP A 144 -0.93 3.86 5.27
CA ASP A 144 -2.29 3.48 5.69
C ASP A 144 -2.48 1.97 5.71
N ALA A 145 -1.90 1.26 4.75
CA ALA A 145 -1.95 -0.20 4.72
C ALA A 145 -1.31 -0.80 5.98
N VAL A 146 -0.15 -0.29 6.41
CA VAL A 146 0.50 -0.68 7.67
C VAL A 146 -0.36 -0.29 8.88
N LEU A 147 -0.85 0.94 8.91
CA LEU A 147 -1.67 1.47 10.00
C LEU A 147 -2.94 0.64 10.20
N ASN A 148 -3.57 0.20 9.12
CA ASN A 148 -4.77 -0.63 9.17
C ASN A 148 -4.51 -1.96 9.90
N LEU A 149 -3.37 -2.63 9.64
CA LEU A 149 -2.99 -3.84 10.38
C LEU A 149 -2.56 -3.53 11.82
N CYS A 150 -2.14 -2.29 12.10
CA CYS A 150 -1.86 -1.81 13.46
C CYS A 150 -3.10 -1.30 14.22
N ARG A 151 -4.32 -1.43 13.68
CA ARG A 151 -5.57 -0.92 14.28
C ARG A 151 -5.74 -1.26 15.76
N ILE A 152 -5.42 -2.49 16.17
CA ILE A 152 -5.52 -2.91 17.58
C ILE A 152 -4.54 -2.12 18.46
N LYS A 153 -3.33 -1.85 17.98
CA LYS A 153 -2.31 -1.08 18.71
C LYS A 153 -2.73 0.39 18.85
N LEU A 154 -3.36 0.95 17.82
CA LEU A 154 -3.96 2.29 17.89
C LEU A 154 -5.08 2.35 18.95
N SER A 155 -5.99 1.37 18.95
CA SER A 155 -7.08 1.29 19.94
C SER A 155 -6.55 1.22 21.37
N VAL A 156 -5.55 0.37 21.63
CA VAL A 156 -4.92 0.22 22.94
C VAL A 156 -4.18 1.51 23.34
N GLY A 157 -3.44 2.13 22.41
CA GLY A 157 -2.72 3.37 22.64
C GLY A 157 -3.65 4.52 23.02
N LEU A 158 -4.73 4.73 22.26
CA LEU A 158 -5.74 5.75 22.53
C LEU A 158 -6.42 5.55 23.89
N THR A 159 -6.72 4.30 24.24
CA THR A 159 -7.36 4.00 25.53
C THR A 159 -6.38 4.19 26.69
N ARG A 160 -5.10 3.84 26.51
CA ARG A 160 -4.05 4.10 27.52
C ARG A 160 -3.87 5.61 27.78
N LEU A 161 -3.95 6.45 26.75
CA LEU A 161 -3.89 7.91 26.89
C LEU A 161 -5.10 8.46 27.66
N LYS A 162 -6.29 7.87 27.51
CA LYS A 162 -7.52 8.35 28.17
C LYS A 162 -7.68 7.86 29.62
N VAL A 163 -7.29 6.61 29.91
CA VAL A 163 -7.68 5.93 31.16
C VAL A 163 -6.48 5.57 32.04
N GLY A 164 -5.24 5.86 31.61
CA GLY A 164 -4.00 5.63 32.37
C GLY A 164 -3.57 4.15 32.51
N LYS A 165 -4.52 3.23 32.70
CA LYS A 165 -4.33 1.77 32.70
C LYS A 165 -5.44 1.09 31.91
N LEU A 166 -5.04 0.31 30.90
CA LEU A 166 -5.96 -0.57 30.19
C LEU A 166 -5.90 -1.97 30.81
N ILE A 167 -7.04 -2.48 31.28
CA ILE A 167 -7.23 -3.91 31.55
C ILE A 167 -7.69 -4.52 30.23
N LEU A 168 -6.77 -5.10 29.48
CA LEU A 168 -7.09 -5.94 28.33
C LEU A 168 -7.13 -7.39 28.83
N THR A 169 -8.23 -8.09 28.60
CA THR A 169 -8.30 -9.55 28.78
C THR A 169 -7.37 -10.21 27.76
N LEU A 170 -6.10 -10.34 28.10
CA LEU A 170 -5.11 -11.05 27.30
C LEU A 170 -5.16 -12.53 27.70
N MET A 171 -5.38 -13.41 26.72
CA MET A 171 -4.80 -14.74 26.83
C MET A 171 -3.28 -14.55 26.92
N PHE A 172 -2.69 -14.90 28.07
CA PHE A 172 -1.24 -14.87 28.25
C PHE A 172 -0.62 -15.98 27.40
N THR A 173 -0.18 -15.61 26.20
CA THR A 173 0.65 -16.46 25.36
C THR A 173 2.05 -15.85 25.28
N SER A 174 3.06 -16.66 25.56
CA SER A 174 4.47 -16.30 25.43
C SER A 174 5.15 -17.36 24.58
N LEU A 175 6.19 -16.97 23.84
CA LEU A 175 7.10 -17.92 23.22
C LEU A 175 7.93 -18.58 24.33
N PHE A 176 7.84 -19.90 24.45
CA PHE A 176 8.67 -20.70 25.35
C PHE A 176 9.67 -21.52 24.53
N LYS A 177 10.90 -21.62 25.02
CA LYS A 177 11.87 -22.56 24.45
C LYS A 177 11.38 -23.98 24.71
N THR A 178 11.19 -24.76 23.66
CA THR A 178 11.05 -26.22 23.78
C THR A 178 12.42 -26.85 23.87
N ALA A 179 12.58 -27.94 24.62
CA ALA A 179 13.82 -28.72 24.62
C ALA A 179 14.04 -29.26 23.20
N THR A 180 14.96 -28.66 22.46
CA THR A 180 15.48 -29.25 21.22
C THR A 180 16.26 -30.49 21.64
N ARG A 181 15.85 -31.69 21.20
CA ARG A 181 16.72 -32.86 21.25
C ARG A 181 17.96 -32.52 20.43
N ALA A 182 19.05 -32.21 21.13
CA ALA A 182 20.38 -32.32 20.56
C ALA A 182 20.61 -33.82 20.33
N GLY A 183 20.67 -34.20 19.07
CA GLY A 183 21.23 -35.46 18.59
C GLY A 183 22.38 -35.10 17.66
#